data_AF-A0A7C7SY47-F1
#
_entry.id   AF-A0A7C7SY47-F1
#
_cell.length_a   1.000
_cell.length_b   1.000
_cell.length_c   1.000
_cell.angle_alpha   90.00
_cell.angle_beta   90.00
_cell.angle_gamma   90.00
#
_symmetry.space_group_name_H-M   'P 1'
#
loop_
_entity.id
_entity.type
_entity.pdbx_description
1 polymer ?
#
loop_
_entity_poly.entity_id
_entity_poly.type
_entity_poly.pdbx_seq_one_letter_code
_entity_poly.pdbx_strand_id
1 'polypeptide(L)'
;MPIIRFHLNNIEYFIMAKHLLAFAVLIGCTLPLQAAEFEINDTKGSHTDVLHDGKTLVRYMYARDESSDSTKHNTYKVYYHVFDPSGKEPITKGPGGKYTHHRGMFIGFSKLTSHGKTSDLWHMKNALQRHIKFVKSEVTSEGAVLSSVIQWTVAGATIVEETRTLTVHDAGESHLLVDFVSELKAVGSDATFGGDPEHAGMQYRPHNGVADNKSAKYLFPEEKTNVQKEVDLPWAALTYQLGDATYSVQHMNHPDNPKGTRYSAYRDYGRFGAFPTFEVSEDETRTLRYRIRVTLGEVPSRGVLNAEFKKFVAQ
;
A
#
# COMPACT_ATOMS: atom_id res chain seq x y z
N MET A 1 -77.09 -72.59 24.15
CA MET A 1 -77.47 -71.75 25.30
C MET A 1 -76.47 -70.60 25.42
N PRO A 2 -76.90 -69.37 25.76
CA PRO A 2 -76.98 -68.28 24.79
C PRO A 2 -76.13 -67.04 25.20
N ILE A 3 -76.07 -65.86 24.54
CA ILE A 3 -77.07 -65.06 23.77
C ILE A 3 -76.44 -64.32 22.56
N ILE A 4 -77.14 -64.36 21.42
CA ILE A 4 -77.28 -63.36 20.31
C ILE A 4 -76.08 -62.47 19.88
N ARG A 5 -75.81 -62.48 18.55
CA ARG A 5 -75.49 -61.25 17.79
C ARG A 5 -76.40 -61.17 16.55
N PHE A 6 -76.99 -60.00 16.30
CA PHE A 6 -77.85 -59.70 15.15
C PHE A 6 -77.11 -58.88 14.07
N HIS A 7 -77.64 -59.01 12.85
CA HIS A 7 -77.64 -58.11 11.67
C HIS A 7 -76.72 -56.87 11.63
N LEU A 8 -75.93 -56.68 10.57
CA LEU A 8 -76.33 -56.17 9.23
C LEU A 8 -76.94 -54.75 9.27
N ASN A 9 -76.20 -53.75 8.78
CA ASN A 9 -76.42 -53.24 7.41
C ASN A 9 -75.38 -52.19 6.97
N ASN A 10 -75.29 -52.02 5.65
CA ASN A 10 -74.45 -51.03 4.97
C ASN A 10 -74.96 -49.60 5.14
N ILE A 11 -74.06 -48.63 4.88
CA ILE A 11 -74.19 -47.29 4.25
C ILE A 11 -72.90 -46.56 4.70
N GLU A 12 -71.81 -46.62 3.95
CA GLU A 12 -71.51 -45.86 2.73
C GLU A 12 -71.27 -44.35 2.96
N TYR A 13 -70.23 -43.84 2.29
CA TYR A 13 -69.87 -42.44 2.03
C TYR A 13 -68.97 -41.58 2.97
N PHE A 14 -68.09 -40.86 2.26
CA PHE A 14 -67.32 -39.64 2.55
C PHE A 14 -66.13 -39.64 3.52
N ILE A 15 -64.99 -39.95 2.91
CA ILE A 15 -63.69 -39.26 3.04
C ILE A 15 -63.80 -37.82 3.58
N MET A 16 -63.09 -37.53 4.67
CA MET A 16 -62.30 -36.31 4.82
C MET A 16 -61.13 -36.54 5.78
N ALA A 17 -59.92 -36.71 5.21
CA ALA A 17 -58.69 -36.69 5.98
C ALA A 17 -58.40 -35.25 6.45
N LYS A 18 -58.31 -35.05 7.77
CA LYS A 18 -57.85 -33.78 8.36
C LYS A 18 -56.35 -33.62 8.16
N HIS A 19 -55.93 -33.15 6.99
CA HIS A 19 -54.57 -32.65 6.79
C HIS A 19 -54.46 -31.23 7.33
N LEU A 20 -53.86 -31.10 8.52
CA LEU A 20 -53.46 -29.81 9.06
C LEU A 20 -52.20 -29.34 8.32
N LEU A 21 -52.37 -28.56 7.25
CA LEU A 21 -51.25 -27.97 6.52
C LEU A 21 -50.73 -26.75 7.31
N ALA A 22 -49.69 -26.95 8.12
CA ALA A 22 -48.98 -25.85 8.75
C ALA A 22 -48.16 -25.08 7.69
N PHE A 23 -48.67 -23.95 7.22
CA PHE A 23 -47.96 -23.06 6.31
C PHE A 23 -46.84 -22.33 7.06
N ALA A 24 -45.67 -22.96 7.15
CA ALA A 24 -44.46 -22.29 7.60
C ALA A 24 -44.00 -21.32 6.51
N VAL A 25 -44.39 -20.05 6.64
CA VAL A 25 -43.87 -18.97 5.80
C VAL A 25 -42.40 -18.73 6.19
N LEU A 26 -41.50 -19.40 5.48
CA LEU A 26 -40.09 -19.05 5.45
C LEU A 26 -39.96 -17.66 4.79
N ILE A 27 -40.02 -16.62 5.61
CA ILE A 27 -39.53 -15.30 5.22
C ILE A 27 -38.03 -15.45 5.03
N GLY A 28 -37.62 -15.65 3.78
CA GLY A 28 -36.22 -15.61 3.40
C GLY A 28 -35.70 -14.20 3.61
N CYS A 29 -35.09 -13.95 4.77
CA CYS A 29 -34.25 -12.77 4.97
C CYS A 29 -33.03 -12.90 4.05
N THR A 30 -33.19 -12.48 2.80
CA THR A 30 -32.07 -12.06 1.96
C THR A 30 -31.45 -10.84 2.62
N LEU A 31 -30.49 -11.07 3.53
CA LEU A 31 -29.59 -10.02 3.95
C LEU A 31 -28.99 -9.42 2.66
N PRO A 32 -29.08 -8.09 2.45
CA PRO A 32 -28.40 -7.49 1.33
C PRO A 32 -26.92 -7.82 1.48
N LEU A 33 -26.32 -8.36 0.41
CA LEU A 33 -24.87 -8.50 0.35
C LEU A 33 -24.33 -7.06 0.33
N GLN A 34 -23.89 -6.57 1.48
CA GLN A 34 -23.30 -5.25 1.59
C GLN A 34 -22.08 -5.25 0.68
N ALA A 35 -22.08 -4.35 -0.32
CA ALA A 35 -20.96 -4.21 -1.23
C ALA A 35 -19.72 -3.85 -0.40
N ALA A 36 -18.57 -4.41 -0.77
CA ALA A 36 -17.35 -4.21 -0.02
C ALA A 36 -16.99 -2.72 -0.01
N GLU A 37 -16.80 -2.15 1.17
CA GLU A 37 -16.83 -0.69 1.36
C GLU A 37 -15.46 -0.15 1.76
N PHE A 38 -15.01 0.87 1.02
CA PHE A 38 -13.79 1.61 1.33
C PHE A 38 -14.07 2.73 2.34
N GLU A 39 -13.17 2.91 3.30
CA GLU A 39 -13.25 4.02 4.28
C GLU A 39 -11.93 4.77 4.36
N ILE A 40 -11.98 6.06 4.72
CA ILE A 40 -10.81 6.85 5.12
C ILE A 40 -11.03 7.38 6.54
N ASN A 41 -10.23 6.91 7.49
CA ASN A 41 -10.35 7.26 8.91
C ASN A 41 -9.09 8.01 9.39
N ASP A 42 -9.20 9.33 9.61
CA ASP A 42 -8.10 10.18 10.07
C ASP A 42 -8.03 10.31 11.60
N THR A 43 -6.90 9.91 12.18
CA THR A 43 -6.51 10.27 13.56
C THR A 43 -5.65 11.54 13.48
N LYS A 44 -6.32 12.70 13.55
CA LYS A 44 -5.73 14.03 13.34
C LYS A 44 -4.42 14.23 14.09
N GLY A 45 -3.36 14.56 13.35
CA GLY A 45 -2.01 14.82 13.88
C GLY A 45 -1.20 13.56 14.15
N SER A 46 -1.68 12.37 13.76
CA SER A 46 -1.00 11.09 13.97
C SER A 46 -0.87 10.29 12.67
N HIS A 47 -2.00 9.83 12.13
CA HIS A 47 -2.06 8.96 10.97
C HIS A 47 -3.46 8.92 10.35
N THR A 48 -3.55 8.52 9.09
CA THR A 48 -4.81 8.28 8.39
C THR A 48 -4.83 6.87 7.84
N ASP A 49 -5.89 6.13 8.12
CA ASP A 49 -6.09 4.79 7.59
C ASP A 49 -6.99 4.82 6.35
N VAL A 50 -6.63 4.00 5.37
CA VAL A 50 -7.54 3.56 4.31
C VAL A 50 -7.92 2.12 4.59
N LEU A 51 -9.21 1.85 4.71
CA LEU A 51 -9.77 0.55 5.03
C LEU A 51 -10.59 -0.01 3.86
N HIS A 52 -10.78 -1.32 3.87
CA HIS A 52 -11.74 -2.04 3.03
C HIS A 52 -12.39 -3.12 3.91
N ASP A 53 -13.71 -3.18 3.95
CA ASP A 53 -14.48 -4.08 4.86
C ASP A 53 -14.08 -3.96 6.34
N GLY A 54 -13.89 -2.74 6.81
CA GLY A 54 -13.46 -2.45 8.19
C GLY A 54 -12.03 -2.92 8.54
N LYS A 55 -11.24 -3.37 7.56
CA LYS A 55 -9.83 -3.77 7.73
C LYS A 55 -8.92 -2.70 7.15
N THR A 56 -7.96 -2.21 7.95
CA THR A 56 -6.92 -1.31 7.45
C THR A 56 -6.10 -2.01 6.36
N LEU A 57 -6.03 -1.41 5.17
CA LEU A 57 -5.13 -1.84 4.09
C LEU A 57 -3.81 -1.06 4.15
N VAL A 58 -3.93 0.26 4.31
CA VAL A 58 -2.80 1.20 4.29
C VAL A 58 -2.97 2.27 5.37
N ARG A 59 -1.90 2.58 6.10
CA ARG A 59 -1.83 3.69 7.05
C ARG A 59 -0.81 4.73 6.61
N TYR A 60 -1.27 5.95 6.34
CA TYR A 60 -0.43 7.12 6.12
C TYR A 60 0.05 7.67 7.47
N MET A 61 1.34 7.55 7.76
CA MET A 61 1.97 8.04 8.99
C MET A 61 2.48 9.46 8.78
N TYR A 62 1.96 10.42 9.56
CA TYR A 62 2.30 11.84 9.40
C TYR A 62 2.49 12.63 10.71
N ALA A 63 2.39 11.95 11.86
CA ALA A 63 2.70 12.50 13.17
C ALA A 63 4.01 13.31 13.16
N ARG A 64 4.03 14.44 13.87
CA ARG A 64 5.26 15.17 14.19
C ARG A 64 5.33 15.47 15.67
N ASP A 65 6.34 14.92 16.33
CA ASP A 65 6.61 15.13 17.74
C ASP A 65 8.10 15.46 17.93
N GLU A 66 8.39 16.59 18.58
CA GLU A 66 9.75 17.08 18.86
C GLU A 66 10.07 17.11 20.37
N SER A 67 9.22 16.50 21.21
CA SER A 67 9.37 16.45 22.68
C SER A 67 10.64 15.76 23.17
N SER A 68 11.25 14.89 22.36
CA SER A 68 12.50 14.19 22.66
C SER A 68 13.25 13.83 21.37
N ASP A 69 14.54 13.54 21.45
CA ASP A 69 15.30 13.04 20.28
C ASP A 69 14.75 11.71 19.75
N SER A 70 14.17 10.86 20.61
CA SER A 70 13.56 9.59 20.21
C SER A 70 12.27 9.79 19.42
N THR A 71 11.35 10.63 19.92
CA THR A 71 10.10 10.95 19.22
C THR A 71 10.37 11.77 17.95
N LYS A 72 11.34 12.71 18.00
CA LYS A 72 11.87 13.43 16.83
C LYS A 72 12.44 12.49 15.78
N HIS A 73 13.19 11.45 16.18
CA HIS A 73 13.69 10.42 15.28
C HIS A 73 12.54 9.61 14.68
N ASN A 74 11.58 9.20 15.49
CA ASN A 74 10.47 8.36 15.04
C ASN A 74 9.52 9.11 14.09
N THR A 75 9.45 10.45 14.17
CA THR A 75 8.47 11.27 13.42
C THR A 75 9.03 12.18 12.32
N TYR A 76 10.33 12.11 11.97
CA TYR A 76 10.91 13.02 10.94
C TYR A 76 10.51 12.71 9.47
N LYS A 77 9.77 11.62 9.19
CA LYS A 77 9.33 11.23 7.84
C LYS A 77 7.82 11.05 7.80
N VAL A 78 7.26 11.41 6.65
CA VAL A 78 5.94 10.96 6.21
C VAL A 78 6.10 9.71 5.34
N TYR A 79 5.43 8.62 5.68
CA TYR A 79 5.52 7.34 4.96
C TYR A 79 4.23 6.52 5.14
N TYR A 80 4.05 5.44 4.39
CA TYR A 80 2.88 4.56 4.52
C TYR A 80 3.27 3.18 5.04
N HIS A 81 2.44 2.61 5.92
CA HIS A 81 2.42 1.17 6.20
C HIS A 81 1.40 0.47 5.32
N VAL A 82 1.73 -0.73 4.84
CA VAL A 82 0.76 -1.74 4.39
C VAL A 82 0.52 -2.72 5.53
N PHE A 83 -0.74 -3.15 5.69
CA PHE A 83 -1.22 -4.08 6.73
C PHE A 83 -1.46 -5.49 6.19
N ASP A 84 -1.65 -6.45 7.10
CA ASP A 84 -1.96 -7.85 6.79
C ASP A 84 -3.43 -8.07 6.37
N PRO A 85 -3.83 -9.26 5.90
CA PRO A 85 -5.23 -9.57 5.50
C PRO A 85 -6.27 -9.53 6.62
N SER A 86 -5.84 -9.38 7.88
CA SER A 86 -6.72 -9.17 9.03
C SER A 86 -6.92 -7.69 9.37
N GLY A 87 -6.12 -6.80 8.76
CA GLY A 87 -6.12 -5.36 9.00
C GLY A 87 -5.47 -4.95 10.33
N LYS A 88 -4.71 -5.84 10.98
CA LYS A 88 -4.23 -5.63 12.36
C LYS A 88 -2.76 -5.25 12.46
N GLU A 89 -1.88 -6.01 11.81
CA GLU A 89 -0.43 -5.81 11.92
C GLU A 89 0.18 -5.30 10.60
N PRO A 90 1.19 -4.41 10.66
CA PRO A 90 1.85 -3.91 9.47
C PRO A 90 2.85 -4.92 8.90
N ILE A 91 2.66 -5.32 7.64
CA ILE A 91 3.62 -6.15 6.89
C ILE A 91 4.87 -5.37 6.43
N THR A 92 4.97 -4.11 6.86
CA THR A 92 5.94 -3.09 6.47
C THR A 92 6.58 -2.47 7.72
N LYS A 93 7.86 -2.09 7.64
CA LYS A 93 8.62 -1.65 8.81
C LYS A 93 8.39 -0.17 9.15
N GLY A 94 8.20 0.15 10.43
CA GLY A 94 8.16 1.52 10.97
C GLY A 94 9.52 2.01 11.48
N PRO A 95 9.55 2.89 12.50
CA PRO A 95 10.77 3.27 13.22
C PRO A 95 11.43 2.07 13.93
N GLY A 96 12.63 2.28 14.49
CA GLY A 96 13.40 1.20 15.13
C GLY A 96 13.92 0.14 14.14
N GLY A 97 14.28 -1.04 14.64
CA GLY A 97 14.75 -2.20 13.86
C GLY A 97 16.04 -1.99 13.04
N LYS A 98 16.37 -2.95 12.18
CA LYS A 98 17.57 -2.91 11.32
C LYS A 98 17.44 -1.83 10.24
N TYR A 99 18.32 -0.82 10.31
CA TYR A 99 18.29 0.43 9.54
C TYR A 99 17.02 1.26 9.83
N THR A 100 17.08 2.11 10.86
CA THR A 100 15.92 2.85 11.41
C THR A 100 15.33 3.91 10.47
N HIS A 101 16.11 4.36 9.49
CA HIS A 101 15.70 5.30 8.44
C HIS A 101 14.88 4.65 7.32
N HIS A 102 15.00 3.33 7.11
CA HIS A 102 14.20 2.59 6.13
C HIS A 102 12.82 2.28 6.71
N ARG A 103 11.75 2.81 6.08
CA ARG A 103 10.36 2.68 6.54
C ARG A 103 9.37 2.50 5.39
N GLY A 104 8.41 1.60 5.59
CA GLY A 104 7.29 1.21 4.70
C GLY A 104 7.40 1.62 3.23
N MET A 105 6.36 2.29 2.72
CA MET A 105 6.40 3.00 1.44
C MET A 105 6.83 4.45 1.68
N PHE A 106 7.99 4.83 1.18
CA PHE A 106 8.63 6.13 1.46
C PHE A 106 9.38 6.64 0.24
N ILE A 107 9.34 7.96 0.01
CA ILE A 107 10.18 8.65 -0.99
C ILE A 107 11.07 9.70 -0.33
N GLY A 108 12.35 9.71 -0.69
CA GLY A 108 13.32 10.69 -0.23
C GLY A 108 14.67 10.52 -0.94
N PHE A 109 15.64 11.39 -0.64
CA PHE A 109 16.92 11.44 -1.35
C PHE A 109 18.08 11.73 -0.38
N SER A 110 19.14 10.92 -0.40
CA SER A 110 20.33 11.11 0.43
C SER A 110 21.21 12.28 -0.02
N LYS A 111 21.03 12.76 -1.25
CA LYS A 111 21.63 14.00 -1.77
C LYS A 111 20.57 14.82 -2.51
N LEU A 112 20.07 15.86 -1.87
CA LEU A 112 19.29 16.91 -2.51
C LEU A 112 20.10 18.20 -2.45
N THR A 113 20.47 18.75 -3.59
CA THR A 113 21.20 20.03 -3.67
C THR A 113 20.23 21.16 -3.99
N SER A 114 20.20 22.20 -3.16
CA SER A 114 19.39 23.41 -3.33
C SER A 114 20.12 24.59 -2.66
N HIS A 115 19.96 25.82 -3.17
CA HIS A 115 20.74 27.01 -2.76
C HIS A 115 22.27 26.76 -2.70
N GLY A 116 22.80 25.95 -3.63
CA GLY A 116 24.22 25.56 -3.67
C GLY A 116 24.68 24.62 -2.54
N LYS A 117 23.78 24.03 -1.74
CA LYS A 117 24.10 23.16 -0.60
C LYS A 117 23.42 21.80 -0.73
N THR A 118 24.19 20.72 -0.58
CA THR A 118 23.64 19.35 -0.55
C THR A 118 23.20 18.94 0.85
N SER A 119 21.99 18.40 0.95
CA SER A 119 21.36 17.93 2.19
C SER A 119 20.90 16.47 2.08
N ASP A 120 20.83 15.78 3.22
CA ASP A 120 20.42 14.38 3.33
C ASP A 120 19.00 14.26 3.91
N LEU A 121 18.02 14.05 3.03
CA LEU A 121 16.62 13.82 3.37
C LEU A 121 16.26 12.33 3.42
N TRP A 122 17.25 11.44 3.34
CA TRP A 122 17.08 10.03 3.63
C TRP A 122 17.31 9.72 5.11
N HIS A 123 18.44 10.17 5.65
CA HIS A 123 18.79 9.99 7.07
C HIS A 123 18.24 11.10 7.97
N MET A 124 17.77 12.21 7.40
CA MET A 124 17.04 13.27 8.12
C MET A 124 17.83 13.88 9.29
N LYS A 125 19.15 14.09 9.10
CA LYS A 125 20.04 14.61 10.16
C LYS A 125 19.62 16.00 10.66
N ASN A 126 19.45 16.93 9.72
CA ASN A 126 18.95 18.30 9.95
C ASN A 126 17.78 18.62 9.00
N ALA A 127 17.07 17.59 8.57
CA ALA A 127 15.99 17.67 7.59
C ALA A 127 14.77 16.87 8.06
N LEU A 128 13.60 17.17 7.50
CA LEU A 128 12.36 16.46 7.80
C LEU A 128 11.37 16.57 6.64
N GLN A 129 10.43 15.63 6.58
CA GLN A 129 9.17 15.78 5.83
C GLN A 129 8.05 16.09 6.83
N ARG A 130 7.31 17.17 6.59
CA ARG A 130 6.18 17.61 7.42
C ARG A 130 4.90 17.58 6.60
N HIS A 131 3.92 16.77 6.99
CA HIS A 131 2.56 16.94 6.47
C HIS A 131 2.00 18.30 6.88
N ILE A 132 1.38 19.00 5.93
CA ILE A 132 0.77 20.33 6.15
C ILE A 132 -0.74 20.23 6.20
N LYS A 133 -1.33 19.56 5.20
CA LYS A 133 -2.78 19.33 5.08
C LYS A 133 -3.07 18.23 4.06
N PHE A 134 -4.24 17.61 4.18
CA PHE A 134 -4.86 16.94 3.04
C PHE A 134 -5.43 17.99 2.07
N VAL A 135 -5.25 17.76 0.78
CA VAL A 135 -5.90 18.49 -0.31
C VAL A 135 -6.91 17.62 -1.07
N LYS A 136 -6.87 16.30 -0.86
CA LYS A 136 -7.88 15.34 -1.31
C LYS A 136 -8.00 14.20 -0.30
N SER A 137 -9.23 13.77 -0.02
CA SER A 137 -9.55 12.61 0.83
C SER A 137 -10.92 12.11 0.42
N GLU A 138 -10.97 11.21 -0.56
CA GLU A 138 -12.20 10.77 -1.22
C GLU A 138 -12.28 9.24 -1.29
N VAL A 139 -13.46 8.70 -0.98
CA VAL A 139 -13.85 7.32 -1.29
C VAL A 139 -14.63 7.33 -2.61
N THR A 140 -14.41 6.32 -3.44
CA THR A 140 -15.12 6.08 -4.70
C THR A 140 -15.60 4.63 -4.75
N SER A 141 -16.43 4.28 -5.74
CA SER A 141 -16.83 2.89 -5.99
C SER A 141 -15.68 1.99 -6.47
N GLU A 142 -14.51 2.55 -6.79
CA GLU A 142 -13.36 1.85 -7.36
C GLU A 142 -12.15 1.86 -6.40
N GLY A 143 -12.28 2.48 -5.21
CA GLY A 143 -11.17 2.65 -4.29
C GLY A 143 -11.24 3.92 -3.44
N ALA A 144 -10.07 4.42 -3.02
CA ALA A 144 -9.92 5.61 -2.19
C ALA A 144 -8.69 6.43 -2.59
N VAL A 145 -8.79 7.76 -2.53
CA VAL A 145 -7.72 8.70 -2.92
C VAL A 145 -7.38 9.64 -1.77
N LEU A 146 -6.10 9.68 -1.38
CA LEU A 146 -5.56 10.56 -0.35
C LEU A 146 -4.41 11.39 -0.91
N SER A 147 -4.61 12.71 -1.05
CA SER A 147 -3.59 13.66 -1.50
C SER A 147 -3.17 14.60 -0.37
N SER A 148 -1.87 14.66 -0.08
CA SER A 148 -1.27 15.41 1.02
C SER A 148 -0.27 16.43 0.51
N VAL A 149 -0.31 17.65 1.05
CA VAL A 149 0.80 18.61 0.93
C VAL A 149 1.83 18.30 2.01
N ILE A 150 3.08 18.10 1.62
CA ILE A 150 4.21 17.75 2.48
C ILE A 150 5.35 18.74 2.20
N GLN A 151 5.86 19.41 3.23
CA GLN A 151 7.04 20.25 3.11
C GLN A 151 8.30 19.48 3.49
N TRP A 152 9.30 19.53 2.61
CA TRP A 152 10.63 18.99 2.83
C TRP A 152 11.50 20.15 3.29
N THR A 153 11.86 20.15 4.58
CA THR A 153 12.58 21.28 5.17
C THR A 153 13.97 20.89 5.64
N VAL A 154 14.93 21.80 5.48
CA VAL A 154 16.31 21.69 5.97
C VAL A 154 16.58 22.89 6.87
N ALA A 155 17.05 22.65 8.09
CA ALA A 155 17.28 23.70 9.10
C ALA A 155 16.06 24.66 9.30
N GLY A 156 14.85 24.14 9.11
CA GLY A 156 13.58 24.88 9.25
C GLY A 156 13.04 25.50 7.95
N ALA A 157 13.87 25.73 6.94
CA ALA A 157 13.45 26.29 5.65
C ALA A 157 12.94 25.20 4.71
N THR A 158 11.79 25.41 4.06
CA THR A 158 11.26 24.54 2.99
C THR A 158 12.09 24.72 1.73
N ILE A 159 12.59 23.61 1.18
CA ILE A 159 13.35 23.59 -0.10
C ILE A 159 12.64 22.80 -1.20
N VAL A 160 11.71 21.92 -0.82
CA VAL A 160 10.78 21.26 -1.73
C VAL A 160 9.39 21.26 -1.10
N GLU A 161 8.38 21.61 -1.89
CA GLU A 161 6.98 21.32 -1.58
C GLU A 161 6.55 20.11 -2.40
N GLU A 162 5.95 19.12 -1.74
CA GLU A 162 5.48 17.89 -2.36
C GLU A 162 3.96 17.82 -2.25
N THR A 163 3.27 17.62 -3.37
CA THR A 163 1.93 17.01 -3.34
C THR A 163 2.07 15.51 -3.56
N ARG A 164 1.72 14.73 -2.54
CA ARG A 164 1.79 13.26 -2.57
C ARG A 164 0.40 12.68 -2.59
N THR A 165 0.06 11.98 -3.67
CA THR A 165 -1.22 11.29 -3.85
C THR A 165 -1.02 9.79 -3.77
N LEU A 166 -1.78 9.14 -2.89
CA LEU A 166 -1.96 7.70 -2.90
C LEU A 166 -3.37 7.40 -3.40
N THR A 167 -3.48 6.62 -4.47
CA THR A 167 -4.75 6.01 -4.91
C THR A 167 -4.71 4.54 -4.55
N VAL A 168 -5.58 4.12 -3.63
CA VAL A 168 -5.84 2.71 -3.33
C VAL A 168 -6.98 2.28 -4.25
N HIS A 169 -6.77 1.25 -5.05
CA HIS A 169 -7.79 0.69 -5.95
C HIS A 169 -8.46 -0.52 -5.30
N ASP A 170 -9.64 -0.92 -5.79
CA ASP A 170 -10.10 -2.30 -5.65
C ASP A 170 -9.01 -3.23 -6.20
N ALA A 171 -8.49 -4.08 -5.32
CA ALA A 171 -7.35 -4.92 -5.56
C ALA A 171 -7.74 -6.26 -6.23
N GLY A 172 -9.04 -6.60 -6.28
CA GLY A 172 -9.54 -7.87 -6.82
C GLY A 172 -8.89 -9.08 -6.14
N GLU A 173 -8.17 -9.91 -6.91
CA GLU A 173 -7.42 -11.06 -6.37
C GLU A 173 -6.11 -10.66 -5.65
N SER A 174 -5.71 -9.40 -5.69
CA SER A 174 -4.53 -8.92 -4.94
C SER A 174 -4.90 -8.39 -3.56
N HIS A 175 -3.93 -8.42 -2.62
CA HIS A 175 -4.13 -7.91 -1.26
C HIS A 175 -4.09 -6.38 -1.22
N LEU A 176 -3.28 -5.77 -2.08
CA LEU A 176 -3.23 -4.32 -2.26
C LEU A 176 -2.85 -3.96 -3.68
N LEU A 177 -3.52 -2.94 -4.24
CA LEU A 177 -3.11 -2.26 -5.46
C LEU A 177 -3.12 -0.74 -5.20
N VAL A 178 -1.95 -0.10 -5.24
CA VAL A 178 -1.83 1.36 -5.01
C VAL A 178 -1.01 2.05 -6.09
N ASP A 179 -1.46 3.22 -6.52
CA ASP A 179 -0.61 4.22 -7.14
C ASP A 179 -0.05 5.18 -6.10
N PHE A 180 1.21 5.53 -6.30
CA PHE A 180 1.93 6.53 -5.54
C PHE A 180 2.44 7.57 -6.53
N VAL A 181 1.87 8.78 -6.45
CA VAL A 181 2.29 9.94 -7.24
C VAL A 181 2.88 10.98 -6.30
N SER A 182 4.05 11.50 -6.65
CA SER A 182 4.77 12.52 -5.88
C SER A 182 5.16 13.65 -6.82
N GLU A 183 4.54 14.81 -6.62
CA GLU A 183 4.77 16.04 -7.38
C GLU A 183 5.72 16.93 -6.58
N LEU A 184 6.99 16.94 -6.96
CA LEU A 184 8.09 17.58 -6.24
C LEU A 184 8.39 18.95 -6.86
N LYS A 185 7.94 20.02 -6.20
CA LYS A 185 8.21 21.41 -6.58
C LYS A 185 9.47 21.93 -5.90
N ALA A 186 10.40 22.51 -6.66
CA ALA A 186 11.58 23.18 -6.08
C ALA A 186 11.20 24.57 -5.52
N VAL A 187 11.73 24.94 -4.35
CA VAL A 187 11.36 26.18 -3.64
C VAL A 187 12.58 27.06 -3.41
N GLY A 188 12.55 28.28 -3.96
CA GLY A 188 13.55 29.34 -3.72
C GLY A 188 14.91 29.14 -4.42
N SER A 189 15.09 28.04 -5.15
CA SER A 189 16.22 27.76 -6.05
C SER A 189 15.99 26.46 -6.82
N ASP A 190 16.80 26.23 -7.85
CA ASP A 190 16.92 24.93 -8.51
C ASP A 190 17.25 23.81 -7.50
N ALA A 191 16.68 22.62 -7.73
CA ALA A 191 16.85 21.43 -6.91
C ALA A 191 17.37 20.23 -7.74
N THR A 192 18.57 19.75 -7.42
CA THR A 192 19.12 18.49 -7.95
C THR A 192 18.82 17.34 -7.00
N PHE A 193 18.08 16.34 -7.46
CA PHE A 193 17.70 15.14 -6.71
C PHE A 193 18.61 13.96 -7.08
N GLY A 194 19.29 13.40 -6.09
CA GLY A 194 20.20 12.28 -6.28
C GLY A 194 20.54 11.53 -4.99
N GLY A 195 21.69 10.86 -4.98
CA GLY A 195 22.06 9.95 -3.91
C GLY A 195 22.66 8.67 -4.47
N ASP A 196 22.12 7.55 -4.02
CA ASP A 196 22.48 6.20 -4.42
C ASP A 196 21.24 5.29 -4.32
N PRO A 197 21.18 4.14 -5.03
CA PRO A 197 19.99 3.28 -5.03
C PRO A 197 19.58 2.79 -3.63
N GLU A 198 20.52 2.69 -2.70
CA GLU A 198 20.24 2.25 -1.34
C GLU A 198 19.57 3.29 -0.46
N HIS A 199 19.78 4.58 -0.73
CA HIS A 199 19.37 5.68 0.13
C HIS A 199 18.67 6.83 -0.63
N ALA A 200 18.04 6.55 -1.76
CA ALA A 200 17.25 7.53 -2.51
C ALA A 200 16.15 6.87 -3.36
N GLY A 201 15.18 7.67 -3.81
CA GLY A 201 14.04 7.24 -4.62
C GLY A 201 12.81 6.85 -3.79
N MET A 202 11.84 6.21 -4.46
CA MET A 202 10.66 5.62 -3.81
C MET A 202 10.98 4.16 -3.46
N GLN A 203 10.78 3.78 -2.20
CA GLN A 203 11.09 2.45 -1.68
C GLN A 203 9.88 1.75 -1.05
N TYR A 204 9.90 0.42 -1.07
CA TYR A 204 9.16 -0.46 -0.20
C TYR A 204 10.11 -1.15 0.81
N ARG A 205 9.77 -1.10 2.10
CA ARG A 205 10.47 -1.82 3.17
C ARG A 205 9.51 -2.77 3.91
N PRO A 206 9.66 -4.10 3.74
CA PRO A 206 8.89 -5.06 4.52
C PRO A 206 9.27 -5.03 6.01
N HIS A 207 8.42 -5.62 6.84
CA HIS A 207 8.55 -5.71 8.30
C HIS A 207 9.94 -6.18 8.76
N ASN A 208 10.35 -5.84 10.00
CA ASN A 208 11.72 -6.13 10.47
C ASN A 208 12.05 -7.62 10.44
N GLY A 209 11.08 -8.51 10.68
CA GLY A 209 11.29 -9.96 10.65
C GLY A 209 11.95 -10.49 9.36
N VAL A 210 11.77 -9.80 8.22
CA VAL A 210 12.45 -10.15 6.95
C VAL A 210 13.96 -9.91 7.03
N ALA A 211 14.41 -8.93 7.82
CA ALA A 211 15.82 -8.67 8.07
C ALA A 211 16.48 -9.72 8.98
N ASP A 212 15.66 -10.42 9.77
CA ASP A 212 16.07 -11.42 10.74
C ASP A 212 16.08 -12.82 10.08
N ASN A 213 15.05 -13.17 9.31
CA ASN A 213 14.95 -14.43 8.57
C ASN A 213 15.62 -14.44 7.18
N LYS A 214 15.95 -13.26 6.63
CA LYS A 214 16.61 -13.07 5.32
C LYS A 214 15.88 -13.71 4.13
N SER A 215 14.56 -13.83 4.21
CA SER A 215 13.73 -14.55 3.22
C SER A 215 13.55 -13.84 1.87
N ALA A 216 14.08 -12.62 1.70
CA ALA A 216 13.87 -11.81 0.51
C ALA A 216 14.45 -12.46 -0.76
N LYS A 217 13.60 -12.71 -1.75
CA LYS A 217 13.97 -13.17 -3.10
C LYS A 217 13.41 -12.20 -4.14
N TYR A 218 14.17 -11.93 -5.20
CA TYR A 218 13.77 -10.96 -6.22
C TYR A 218 13.51 -11.62 -7.57
N LEU A 219 12.56 -11.06 -8.31
CA LEU A 219 12.24 -11.41 -9.69
C LEU A 219 12.25 -10.14 -10.56
N PHE A 220 12.71 -10.27 -11.79
CA PHE A 220 12.90 -9.17 -12.74
C PHE A 220 12.18 -9.46 -14.08
N PRO A 221 11.97 -8.42 -14.92
CA PRO A 221 11.27 -8.56 -16.21
C PRO A 221 11.89 -9.61 -17.12
N GLU A 222 13.21 -9.75 -17.09
CA GLU A 222 13.96 -10.74 -17.85
C GLU A 222 14.64 -11.78 -16.93
N GLU A 223 15.16 -12.86 -17.50
CA GLU A 223 15.85 -13.92 -16.75
C GLU A 223 17.28 -13.57 -16.34
N LYS A 224 17.96 -12.76 -17.16
CA LYS A 224 19.39 -12.48 -17.00
C LYS A 224 19.69 -11.07 -16.49
N THR A 225 18.67 -10.38 -15.95
CA THR A 225 18.79 -9.04 -15.38
C THR A 225 19.85 -8.97 -14.28
N ASN A 226 20.86 -8.14 -14.50
CA ASN A 226 21.79 -7.68 -13.48
C ASN A 226 21.34 -6.29 -12.99
N VAL A 227 20.44 -6.31 -12.00
CA VAL A 227 19.82 -5.10 -11.39
C VAL A 227 20.83 -4.05 -10.88
N GLN A 228 22.09 -4.42 -10.61
CA GLN A 228 23.11 -3.46 -10.19
C GLN A 228 23.73 -2.68 -11.35
N LYS A 229 23.64 -3.21 -12.58
CA LYS A 229 24.19 -2.63 -13.81
C LYS A 229 23.12 -2.03 -14.73
N GLU A 230 21.93 -2.60 -14.73
CA GLU A 230 20.80 -2.16 -15.55
C GLU A 230 20.12 -0.91 -14.98
N VAL A 231 19.49 -0.15 -15.88
CA VAL A 231 18.70 1.05 -15.60
C VAL A 231 17.32 0.92 -16.26
N ASP A 232 16.38 1.73 -15.82
CA ASP A 232 15.03 1.87 -16.40
C ASP A 232 14.24 0.56 -16.47
N LEU A 233 14.49 -0.37 -15.53
CA LEU A 233 13.66 -1.56 -15.36
C LEU A 233 12.19 -1.14 -15.12
N PRO A 234 11.21 -1.67 -15.87
CA PRO A 234 9.80 -1.31 -15.72
C PRO A 234 9.23 -1.71 -14.34
N TRP A 235 9.72 -2.80 -13.77
CA TRP A 235 9.38 -3.23 -12.43
C TRP A 235 10.48 -4.09 -11.82
N ALA A 236 10.47 -4.20 -10.49
CA ALA A 236 11.11 -5.28 -9.76
C ALA A 236 10.06 -5.92 -8.85
N ALA A 237 10.15 -7.23 -8.62
CA ALA A 237 9.29 -7.95 -7.70
C ALA A 237 10.10 -8.61 -6.59
N LEU A 238 9.49 -8.74 -5.41
CA LEU A 238 10.04 -9.30 -4.18
C LEU A 238 9.08 -10.38 -3.66
N THR A 239 9.59 -11.54 -3.24
CA THR A 239 8.91 -12.45 -2.29
C THR A 239 9.59 -12.36 -0.93
N TYR A 240 8.84 -12.39 0.17
CA TYR A 240 9.36 -12.56 1.53
C TYR A 240 8.40 -13.35 2.44
N GLN A 241 8.93 -13.86 3.55
CA GLN A 241 8.16 -14.52 4.61
C GLN A 241 8.08 -13.64 5.86
N LEU A 242 6.89 -13.59 6.47
CA LEU A 242 6.62 -12.88 7.73
C LEU A 242 5.66 -13.73 8.58
N GLY A 243 6.17 -14.30 9.66
CA GLY A 243 5.49 -15.42 10.32
C GLY A 243 5.33 -16.60 9.35
N ASP A 244 4.18 -17.25 9.40
CA ASP A 244 3.84 -18.35 8.48
C ASP A 244 3.33 -17.86 7.11
N ALA A 245 3.15 -16.55 6.93
CA ALA A 245 2.65 -15.96 5.69
C ALA A 245 3.79 -15.62 4.72
N THR A 246 3.60 -15.97 3.45
CA THR A 246 4.44 -15.48 2.34
C THR A 246 3.72 -14.33 1.65
N TYR A 247 4.46 -13.27 1.34
CA TYR A 247 3.97 -12.11 0.59
C TYR A 247 4.84 -11.91 -0.65
N SER A 248 4.21 -11.45 -1.73
CA SER A 248 4.90 -10.95 -2.91
C SER A 248 4.51 -9.50 -3.21
N VAL A 249 5.48 -8.70 -3.65
CA VAL A 249 5.33 -7.26 -3.90
C VAL A 249 5.95 -6.92 -5.24
N GLN A 250 5.14 -6.40 -6.17
CA GLN A 250 5.63 -5.80 -7.42
C GLN A 250 5.71 -4.28 -7.25
N HIS A 251 6.90 -3.72 -7.44
CA HIS A 251 7.13 -2.29 -7.49
C HIS A 251 7.36 -1.88 -8.95
N MET A 252 6.46 -1.07 -9.50
CA MET A 252 6.47 -0.60 -10.89
C MET A 252 7.00 0.84 -10.97
N ASN A 253 7.78 1.14 -12.01
CA ASN A 253 8.34 2.45 -12.31
C ASN A 253 7.73 2.95 -13.62
N HIS A 254 6.98 4.07 -13.60
CA HIS A 254 6.34 4.57 -14.81
C HIS A 254 7.40 5.04 -15.84
N PRO A 255 7.23 4.80 -17.16
CA PRO A 255 8.22 5.22 -18.16
C PRO A 255 8.42 6.74 -18.24
N ASP A 256 7.49 7.55 -17.74
CA ASP A 256 7.64 9.02 -17.67
C ASP A 256 8.56 9.49 -16.53
N ASN A 257 8.91 8.60 -15.59
CA ASN A 257 9.92 8.92 -14.58
C ASN A 257 11.29 9.13 -15.25
N PRO A 258 12.21 9.89 -14.61
CA PRO A 258 13.51 10.18 -15.18
C PRO A 258 14.27 8.94 -15.64
N LYS A 259 14.88 9.02 -16.83
CA LYS A 259 15.71 7.95 -17.39
C LYS A 259 17.00 7.75 -16.58
N GLY A 260 17.61 6.58 -16.71
CA GLY A 260 18.73 6.16 -15.85
C GLY A 260 18.30 5.71 -14.46
N THR A 261 17.01 5.46 -14.22
CA THR A 261 16.47 5.02 -12.92
C THR A 261 17.06 3.66 -12.53
N ARG A 262 17.59 3.53 -11.31
CA ARG A 262 18.21 2.28 -10.81
C ARG A 262 17.35 1.65 -9.73
N TYR A 263 17.30 0.31 -9.70
CA TYR A 263 16.58 -0.41 -8.65
C TYR A 263 17.53 -0.95 -7.56
N SER A 264 17.13 -0.87 -6.29
CA SER A 264 17.90 -1.43 -5.16
C SER A 264 17.41 -2.82 -4.68
N ALA A 265 16.92 -3.63 -5.62
CA ALA A 265 16.31 -4.93 -5.40
C ALA A 265 17.33 -6.08 -5.29
N TYR A 266 18.16 -6.05 -4.24
CA TYR A 266 19.20 -7.06 -4.00
C TYR A 266 19.60 -7.20 -2.52
N ARG A 267 18.72 -6.78 -1.60
CA ARG A 267 19.00 -6.81 -0.15
C ARG A 267 18.25 -7.95 0.53
N ASP A 268 18.96 -8.77 1.32
CA ASP A 268 18.41 -9.90 2.07
C ASP A 268 17.30 -9.51 3.06
N TYR A 269 17.31 -8.26 3.53
CA TYR A 269 16.27 -7.65 4.36
C TYR A 269 15.10 -7.02 3.58
N GLY A 270 14.98 -7.27 2.29
CA GLY A 270 13.82 -6.96 1.46
C GLY A 270 13.58 -5.49 1.12
N ARG A 271 14.42 -4.54 1.56
CA ARG A 271 14.28 -3.13 1.13
C ARG A 271 14.65 -3.00 -0.34
N PHE A 272 13.74 -2.49 -1.15
CA PHE A 272 13.99 -2.17 -2.55
C PHE A 272 13.16 -0.97 -2.99
N GLY A 273 13.52 -0.39 -4.12
CA GLY A 273 12.89 0.82 -4.63
C GLY A 273 13.50 1.26 -5.94
N ALA A 274 12.85 2.21 -6.60
CA ALA A 274 13.30 2.86 -7.82
C ALA A 274 13.93 4.23 -7.50
N PHE A 275 15.19 4.40 -7.88
CA PHE A 275 16.01 5.60 -7.68
C PHE A 275 16.25 6.33 -9.01
N PRO A 276 15.46 7.38 -9.32
CA PRO A 276 15.78 8.34 -10.38
C PRO A 276 16.80 9.39 -9.91
N THR A 277 17.55 9.95 -10.84
CA THR A 277 18.30 11.22 -10.66
C THR A 277 17.76 12.26 -11.62
N PHE A 278 17.52 13.49 -11.14
CA PHE A 278 16.91 14.54 -11.96
C PHE A 278 17.13 15.93 -11.37
N GLU A 279 16.88 16.95 -12.20
CA GLU A 279 16.86 18.35 -11.82
C GLU A 279 15.46 18.93 -12.00
N VAL A 280 15.16 19.92 -11.17
CA VAL A 280 13.93 20.71 -11.16
C VAL A 280 14.35 22.17 -10.99
N SER A 281 14.01 23.03 -11.94
CA SER A 281 14.29 24.46 -11.83
C SER A 281 13.46 25.11 -10.71
N GLU A 282 13.88 26.27 -10.22
CA GLU A 282 13.13 27.06 -9.25
C GLU A 282 11.66 27.22 -9.67
N ASP A 283 10.74 27.01 -8.72
CA ASP A 283 9.28 27.01 -8.88
C ASP A 283 8.68 25.98 -9.88
N GLU A 284 9.49 25.23 -10.62
CA GLU A 284 9.03 24.11 -11.46
C GLU A 284 8.73 22.86 -10.62
N THR A 285 7.98 21.92 -11.22
CA THR A 285 7.54 20.68 -10.56
C THR A 285 7.92 19.44 -11.36
N ARG A 286 8.45 18.41 -10.70
CA ARG A 286 8.64 17.07 -11.28
C ARG A 286 7.69 16.07 -10.65
N THR A 287 6.81 15.49 -11.45
CA THR A 287 6.00 14.33 -11.06
C THR A 287 6.81 13.04 -11.15
N LEU A 288 6.71 12.20 -10.12
CA LEU A 288 7.16 10.81 -10.11
C LEU A 288 5.96 9.89 -9.88
N ARG A 289 5.85 8.80 -10.65
CA ARG A 289 4.70 7.89 -10.67
C ARG A 289 5.15 6.45 -10.45
N TYR A 290 4.57 5.77 -9.48
CA TYR A 290 4.86 4.37 -9.16
C TYR A 290 3.57 3.62 -8.86
N ARG A 291 3.56 2.31 -9.10
CA ARG A 291 2.49 1.41 -8.64
C ARG A 291 3.08 0.30 -7.79
N ILE A 292 2.47 0.05 -6.63
CA ILE A 292 2.79 -1.09 -5.76
C ILE A 292 1.61 -2.06 -5.78
N ARG A 293 1.88 -3.33 -6.11
CA ARG A 293 0.91 -4.42 -6.01
C ARG A 293 1.41 -5.44 -5.00
N VAL A 294 0.61 -5.78 -4.00
CA VAL A 294 0.92 -6.80 -2.98
C VAL A 294 -0.01 -7.99 -3.15
N THR A 295 0.54 -9.20 -3.12
CA THR A 295 -0.20 -10.47 -3.17
C THR A 295 0.23 -11.39 -2.04
N LEU A 296 -0.67 -12.28 -1.63
CA LEU A 296 -0.35 -13.41 -0.76
C LEU A 296 0.27 -14.54 -1.58
N GLY A 297 1.19 -15.27 -0.96
CA GLY A 297 1.92 -16.36 -1.59
C GLY A 297 3.13 -15.90 -2.42
N GLU A 298 3.66 -16.86 -3.18
CA GLU A 298 4.82 -16.67 -4.06
C GLU A 298 4.59 -15.59 -5.12
N VAL A 299 5.69 -15.08 -5.70
CA VAL A 299 5.63 -14.09 -6.76
C VAL A 299 4.95 -14.66 -8.02
N PRO A 300 3.96 -13.94 -8.62
CA PRO A 300 3.36 -14.34 -9.89
C PRO A 300 4.38 -14.48 -11.04
N SER A 301 4.00 -15.19 -12.10
CA SER A 301 4.87 -15.36 -13.27
C SER A 301 5.18 -14.01 -13.94
N ARG A 302 6.33 -13.92 -14.63
CA ARG A 302 6.72 -12.73 -15.42
C ARG A 302 5.61 -12.27 -16.39
N GLY A 303 4.84 -13.20 -16.94
CA GLY A 303 3.70 -12.89 -17.82
C GLY A 303 2.61 -12.07 -17.10
N VAL A 304 2.24 -12.48 -15.88
CA VAL A 304 1.27 -11.75 -15.04
C VAL A 304 1.85 -10.38 -14.64
N LEU A 305 3.08 -10.34 -14.14
CA LEU A 305 3.73 -9.08 -13.72
C LEU A 305 3.85 -8.08 -14.88
N ASN A 306 4.17 -8.54 -16.10
CA ASN A 306 4.21 -7.72 -17.30
C ASN A 306 2.81 -7.27 -17.76
N ALA A 307 1.76 -8.07 -17.53
CA ALA A 307 0.38 -7.66 -17.82
C ALA A 307 -0.08 -6.56 -16.86
N GLU A 308 0.18 -6.69 -15.55
CA GLU A 308 -0.13 -5.65 -14.56
C GLU A 308 0.65 -4.35 -14.81
N PHE A 309 1.92 -4.45 -15.22
CA PHE A 309 2.69 -3.28 -15.64
C PHE A 309 2.10 -2.59 -16.88
N LYS A 310 1.63 -3.35 -17.88
CA LYS A 310 0.96 -2.78 -19.05
C LYS A 310 -0.35 -2.07 -18.69
N LYS A 311 -1.12 -2.58 -17.71
CA LYS A 311 -2.31 -1.90 -17.19
C LYS A 311 -1.96 -0.57 -16.51
N PHE A 312 -0.84 -0.50 -15.80
CA PHE A 312 -0.37 0.75 -15.16
C PHE A 312 0.00 1.83 -16.18
N VAL A 313 0.74 1.47 -17.22
CA VAL A 313 1.21 2.43 -18.26
C VAL A 313 0.11 2.85 -19.24
N ALA A 314 -1.06 2.20 -19.20
CA ALA A 314 -2.22 2.52 -20.03
C ALA A 314 -3.23 3.49 -19.37
N GLN A 315 -2.90 4.04 -18.19
CA GLN A 315 -3.73 4.95 -17.39
C GLN A 315 -3.13 6.36 -17.33
#